data_AF-A0A4Y9Y153-F1
#
_entry.id   AF-A0A4Y9Y153-F1
#
_cell.length_a   1.000
_cell.length_b   1.000
_cell.length_c   1.000
_cell.angle_alpha   90.00
_cell.angle_beta   90.00
_cell.angle_gamma   90.00
#
_symmetry.space_group_name_H-M   'P 1'
#
loop_
_entity.id
_entity.type
_entity.pdbx_description
1 polymer ?
#
loop_
_entity_poly.entity_id
_entity_poly.type
_entity_poly.pdbx_seq_one_letter_code
_entity_poly.pdbx_strand_id
1 'polypeptide(L)'
;MDTWNKLVKANNEHELALFIGTEILRVRKIQDHALECSEWAEEQARMHKQERAGIQGDRLQEIMSRLRDLGWGPELDFIELNDYDEFYEHKHVRAARKLTERSWQNICEQMVKCMEAVRARRLALELTKRLNGRWEAMECALSILHDHQETRSRGLSRGDIALMPEFREIVCSLPGVEVNKESFMVLEANIGKHAEQRYTRMQDSLRALLAQSANKDSKGATTPDEADVDALELATTMFRCKICAQTIFYSQVMKHGCFRRNPPRLQAGSDVYVYWQFVSRQFKGRGYGTSEQPTITEGLLAVTNPPAEVVRLIELCGKNTQTVRAEEMDALDVRFVRNEKDSMTWRAAMTYRDSVSYSERKDWRLATAKELDEAKQLEAKRRRNASRFVCKTCKDKFDYRSTALRHLVVRHGIKDAGVERESELLEAHLKLDSPEASGIYNVKLKGADGAL
;
A
#
# COMPACT_ATOMS: atom_id res chain seq x y z
N MET A 1 -12.32 54.87 53.30
CA MET A 1 -12.03 56.13 52.60
C MET A 1 -12.41 57.36 53.41
N ASP A 2 -13.56 57.37 54.09
CA ASP A 2 -14.01 58.53 54.88
C ASP A 2 -13.06 58.99 55.98
N THR A 3 -12.39 58.07 56.68
CA THR A 3 -11.44 58.42 57.76
C THR A 3 -10.16 59.06 57.22
N TRP A 4 -9.62 58.53 56.11
CA TRP A 4 -8.46 59.09 55.41
C TRP A 4 -8.72 60.51 54.92
N ASN A 5 -9.85 60.70 54.23
CA ASN A 5 -10.24 62.01 53.68
C ASN A 5 -10.46 63.07 54.78
N LYS A 6 -10.89 62.65 55.98
CA LYS A 6 -11.03 63.54 57.15
C LYS A 6 -9.67 63.93 57.74
N LEU A 7 -8.75 62.98 57.90
CA LEU A 7 -7.43 63.22 58.47
C LEU A 7 -6.53 64.09 57.56
N VAL A 8 -6.59 63.87 56.25
CA VAL A 8 -5.86 64.69 55.26
C VAL A 8 -6.37 66.13 55.24
N LYS A 9 -7.69 66.35 55.34
CA LYS A 9 -8.28 67.71 55.41
C LYS A 9 -7.96 68.44 56.71
N ALA A 10 -7.75 67.71 57.81
CA ALA A 10 -7.43 68.28 59.12
C ALA A 10 -5.95 68.65 59.29
N ASN A 11 -5.07 68.30 58.33
CA ASN A 11 -3.63 68.56 58.33
C ASN A 11 -2.88 68.11 59.60
N ASN A 12 -3.39 67.07 60.28
CA ASN A 12 -2.77 66.51 61.48
C ASN A 12 -1.82 65.38 61.10
N GLU A 13 -0.55 65.73 60.86
CA GLU A 13 0.48 64.78 60.41
C GLU A 13 0.69 63.60 61.36
N HIS A 14 0.58 63.83 62.67
CA HIS A 14 0.80 62.79 63.67
C HIS A 14 -0.31 61.72 63.66
N GLU A 15 -1.58 62.15 63.64
CA GLU A 15 -2.72 61.22 63.54
C GLU A 15 -2.75 60.50 62.20
N LEU A 16 -2.35 61.18 61.12
CA LEU A 16 -2.23 60.56 59.80
C LEU A 16 -1.14 59.47 59.78
N ALA A 17 0.02 59.72 60.39
CA ALA A 17 1.10 58.74 60.51
C ALA A 17 0.68 57.51 61.34
N LEU A 18 -0.04 57.71 62.45
CA LEU A 18 -0.59 56.63 63.27
C LEU A 18 -1.63 55.80 62.49
N PHE A 19 -2.50 56.46 61.72
CA PHE A 19 -3.47 55.79 60.86
C PHE A 19 -2.77 54.96 59.77
N ILE A 20 -1.77 55.55 59.07
CA ILE A 20 -0.97 54.84 58.05
C ILE A 20 -0.27 53.62 58.68
N GLY A 21 0.39 53.78 59.83
CA GLY A 21 1.06 52.67 60.52
C GLY A 21 0.08 51.55 60.90
N THR A 22 -1.10 51.91 61.40
CA THR A 22 -2.16 50.95 61.74
C THR A 22 -2.68 50.21 60.50
N GLU A 23 -2.90 50.93 59.42
CA GLU A 23 -3.41 50.36 58.18
C GLU A 23 -2.37 49.48 57.47
N ILE A 24 -1.09 49.85 57.50
CA ILE A 24 0.03 49.01 57.05
C ILE A 24 0.05 47.70 57.86
N LEU A 25 -0.04 47.78 59.19
CA LEU A 25 -0.09 46.57 60.03
C LEU A 25 -1.33 45.72 59.75
N ARG A 26 -2.49 46.34 59.49
CA ARG A 26 -3.71 45.64 59.10
C ARG A 26 -3.56 44.91 57.77
N VAL A 27 -3.05 45.59 56.74
CA VAL A 27 -2.80 44.99 55.42
C VAL A 27 -1.79 43.86 55.53
N ARG A 28 -0.70 44.04 56.29
CA ARG A 28 0.31 42.99 56.49
C ARG A 28 -0.28 41.75 57.16
N LYS A 29 -1.07 41.93 58.22
CA LYS A 29 -1.80 40.80 58.86
C LYS A 29 -2.74 40.09 57.89
N ILE A 30 -3.43 40.82 57.01
CA ILE A 30 -4.30 40.23 55.99
C ILE A 30 -3.46 39.44 54.97
N GLN A 31 -2.31 39.97 54.54
CA GLN A 31 -1.40 39.29 53.62
C GLN A 31 -0.82 38.01 54.23
N ASP A 32 -0.34 38.08 55.48
CA ASP A 32 0.20 36.93 56.20
C ASP A 32 -0.87 35.84 56.34
N HIS A 33 -2.09 36.21 56.75
CA HIS A 33 -3.19 35.25 56.86
C HIS A 33 -3.62 34.69 55.49
N ALA A 34 -3.64 35.51 54.44
CA ALA A 34 -3.95 35.05 53.08
C ALA A 34 -2.90 34.05 52.56
N LEU A 35 -1.62 34.24 52.91
CA LEU A 35 -0.56 33.28 52.62
C LEU A 35 -0.80 31.96 53.36
N GLU A 36 -1.07 32.00 54.68
CA GLU A 36 -1.40 30.80 55.47
C GLU A 36 -2.61 30.05 54.89
N CYS A 37 -3.67 30.76 54.47
CA CYS A 37 -4.82 30.15 53.81
C CYS A 37 -4.46 29.51 52.46
N SER A 38 -3.59 30.14 51.66
CA SER A 38 -3.13 29.60 50.39
C SER A 38 -2.31 28.33 50.58
N GLU A 39 -1.35 28.35 51.51
CA GLU A 39 -0.53 27.19 51.86
C GLU A 39 -1.38 26.03 52.39
N TRP A 40 -2.34 26.32 53.27
CA TRP A 40 -3.29 25.31 53.74
C TRP A 40 -4.12 24.72 52.60
N ALA A 41 -4.62 25.54 51.68
CA ALA A 41 -5.41 25.07 50.54
C ALA A 41 -4.58 24.19 49.58
N GLU A 42 -3.33 24.56 49.31
CA GLU A 42 -2.40 23.76 48.52
C GLU A 42 -2.10 22.41 49.18
N GLU A 43 -1.87 22.41 50.48
CA GLU A 43 -1.62 21.20 51.25
C GLU A 43 -2.84 20.27 51.27
N GLN A 44 -4.05 20.81 51.49
CA GLN A 44 -5.28 20.02 51.39
C GLN A 44 -5.48 19.44 49.98
N ALA A 45 -5.24 20.23 48.94
CA ALA A 45 -5.33 19.75 47.56
C ALA A 45 -4.31 18.63 47.28
N ARG A 46 -3.09 18.75 47.81
CA ARG A 46 -2.05 17.72 47.73
C ARG A 46 -2.46 16.44 48.46
N MET A 47 -2.97 16.53 49.68
CA MET A 47 -3.46 15.40 50.46
C MET A 47 -4.60 14.66 49.75
N HIS A 48 -5.62 15.38 49.27
CA HIS A 48 -6.72 14.78 48.51
C HIS A 48 -6.26 14.13 47.20
N LYS A 49 -5.29 14.73 46.52
CA LYS A 49 -4.69 14.14 45.32
C LYS A 49 -3.98 12.82 45.64
N GLN A 50 -3.24 12.76 46.74
CA GLN A 50 -2.55 11.55 47.19
C GLN A 50 -3.53 10.45 47.62
N GLU A 51 -4.55 10.78 48.41
CA GLU A 51 -5.60 9.85 48.81
C GLU A 51 -6.31 9.26 47.59
N ARG A 52 -6.68 10.12 46.63
CA ARG A 52 -7.30 9.70 45.37
C ARG A 52 -6.41 8.78 44.55
N ALA A 53 -5.11 9.07 44.48
CA ALA A 53 -4.14 8.24 43.79
C ALA A 53 -3.99 6.87 44.47
N GLY A 54 -3.98 6.83 45.81
CA GLY A 54 -3.95 5.57 46.58
C GLY A 54 -5.16 4.69 46.28
N ILE A 55 -6.37 5.25 46.33
CA ILE A 55 -7.61 4.51 46.01
C ILE A 55 -7.59 3.98 44.55
N GLN A 56 -7.06 4.76 43.62
CA GLN A 56 -6.91 4.34 42.21
C GLN A 56 -5.88 3.20 42.07
N GLY A 57 -4.76 3.28 42.80
CA GLY A 57 -3.74 2.22 42.85
C GLY A 57 -4.29 0.91 43.39
N ASP A 58 -4.96 0.94 44.55
CA ASP A 58 -5.60 -0.23 45.15
C ASP A 58 -6.64 -0.86 44.21
N ARG A 59 -7.42 -0.01 43.55
CA ARG A 59 -8.42 -0.44 42.58
C ARG A 59 -7.79 -1.12 41.36
N LEU A 60 -6.69 -0.58 40.83
CA LEU A 60 -5.96 -1.18 39.73
C LEU A 60 -5.44 -2.57 40.11
N GLN A 61 -4.81 -2.70 41.28
CA GLN A 61 -4.30 -3.98 41.77
C GLN A 61 -5.41 -5.02 41.93
N GLU A 62 -6.56 -4.64 42.49
CA GLU A 62 -7.71 -5.53 42.62
C GLU A 62 -8.26 -5.97 41.24
N ILE A 63 -8.34 -5.04 40.27
CA ILE A 63 -8.75 -5.37 38.89
C ILE A 63 -7.75 -6.34 38.25
N MET A 64 -6.46 -6.11 38.40
CA MET A 64 -5.41 -6.98 37.86
C MET A 64 -5.47 -8.38 38.48
N SER A 65 -5.65 -8.48 39.80
CA SER A 65 -5.80 -9.76 40.50
C SER A 65 -6.96 -10.57 39.92
N ARG A 66 -8.14 -9.95 39.79
CA ARG A 66 -9.31 -10.62 39.21
C ARG A 66 -9.12 -11.01 37.73
N LEU A 67 -8.40 -10.20 36.97
CA LEU A 67 -8.05 -10.56 35.58
C LEU A 67 -7.07 -11.72 35.51
N ARG A 68 -6.09 -11.82 36.42
CA ARG A 68 -5.22 -12.99 36.54
C ARG A 68 -6.03 -14.24 36.86
N ASP A 69 -6.99 -14.15 37.78
CA ASP A 69 -7.89 -15.26 38.13
C ASP A 69 -8.75 -15.74 36.95
N LEU A 70 -9.09 -14.82 36.04
CA LEU A 70 -9.78 -15.12 34.78
C LEU A 70 -8.83 -15.65 33.67
N GLY A 71 -7.55 -15.85 33.96
CA GLY A 71 -6.57 -16.42 33.03
C GLY A 71 -5.86 -15.40 32.13
N TRP A 72 -5.94 -14.09 32.43
CA TRP A 72 -5.28 -13.03 31.65
C TRP A 72 -3.86 -12.70 32.12
N GLY A 73 -3.25 -13.53 32.98
CA GLY A 73 -1.89 -13.34 33.50
C GLY A 73 -0.85 -12.99 32.43
N PRO A 74 -0.70 -13.78 31.34
CA PRO A 74 0.28 -13.51 30.28
C PRO A 74 0.07 -12.17 29.58
N GLU A 75 -1.18 -11.71 29.44
CA GLU A 75 -1.50 -10.41 28.86
C GLU A 75 -1.13 -9.26 29.80
N LEU A 76 -1.31 -9.45 31.10
CA LEU A 76 -0.92 -8.49 32.14
C LEU A 76 0.60 -8.36 32.23
N ASP A 77 1.31 -9.48 32.23
CA ASP A 77 2.79 -9.50 32.24
C ASP A 77 3.36 -8.82 30.97
N PHE A 78 2.64 -8.89 29.85
CA PHE A 78 3.05 -8.24 28.61
C PHE A 78 2.96 -6.71 28.66
N ILE A 79 1.93 -6.14 29.30
CA ILE A 79 1.75 -4.69 29.41
C ILE A 79 2.46 -4.08 30.63
N GLU A 80 2.92 -4.91 31.57
CA GLU A 80 3.76 -4.47 32.69
C GLU A 80 5.03 -3.74 32.20
N LEU A 81 5.57 -4.14 31.04
CA LEU A 81 6.72 -3.48 30.42
C LEU A 81 6.48 -2.00 30.07
N ASN A 82 5.22 -1.58 29.95
CA ASN A 82 4.81 -0.19 29.72
C ASN A 82 4.06 0.38 30.95
N ASP A 83 4.39 -0.10 32.15
CA ASP A 83 3.78 0.34 33.41
C ASP A 83 2.24 0.36 33.37
N TYR A 84 1.62 -0.60 32.68
CA TYR A 84 0.16 -0.70 32.58
C TYR A 84 -0.53 0.58 32.02
N ASP A 85 0.15 1.36 31.17
CA ASP A 85 -0.36 2.60 30.57
C ASP A 85 -1.79 2.44 30.00
N GLU A 86 -2.10 1.30 29.35
CA GLU A 86 -3.43 1.03 28.81
C GLU A 86 -4.55 0.99 29.85
N PHE A 87 -4.23 0.71 31.12
CA PHE A 87 -5.17 0.71 32.21
C PHE A 87 -5.23 2.05 32.95
N TYR A 88 -4.11 2.76 33.08
CA TYR A 88 -4.09 4.03 33.79
C TYR A 88 -5.05 5.06 33.21
N GLU A 89 -5.27 5.04 31.89
CA GLU A 89 -6.25 5.91 31.23
C GLU A 89 -7.67 5.34 31.18
N HIS A 90 -7.88 4.08 31.57
CA HIS A 90 -9.19 3.46 31.47
C HIS A 90 -10.15 4.01 32.55
N LYS A 91 -11.30 4.57 32.11
CA LYS A 91 -12.30 5.22 33.00
C LYS A 91 -12.73 4.40 34.22
N HIS A 92 -12.79 3.07 34.07
CA HIS A 92 -13.19 2.15 35.13
C HIS A 92 -12.08 1.85 36.15
N VAL A 93 -10.82 2.07 35.78
CA VAL A 93 -9.65 1.95 36.65
C VAL A 93 -9.43 3.29 37.39
N ARG A 94 -9.58 4.42 36.69
CA ARG A 94 -9.46 5.78 37.27
C ARG A 94 -10.55 6.16 38.29
N ALA A 95 -11.55 5.31 38.51
CA ALA A 95 -12.60 5.60 39.47
C ALA A 95 -12.04 5.60 40.90
N ALA A 96 -12.11 6.74 41.59
CA ALA A 96 -11.67 6.90 42.97
C ALA A 96 -12.68 6.30 43.97
N ARG A 97 -13.00 5.01 43.79
CA ARG A 97 -13.94 4.25 44.63
C ARG A 97 -13.45 2.81 44.73
N LYS A 98 -13.59 2.20 45.90
CA LYS A 98 -13.29 0.79 46.11
C LYS A 98 -14.05 -0.09 45.12
N LEU A 99 -13.39 -1.12 44.58
CA LEU A 99 -14.04 -2.11 43.73
C LEU A 99 -14.86 -3.07 44.61
N THR A 100 -16.17 -3.05 44.41
CA THR A 100 -17.11 -4.01 45.02
C THR A 100 -17.48 -5.09 44.01
N GLU A 101 -17.99 -6.22 44.48
CA GLU A 101 -18.40 -7.34 43.62
C GLU A 101 -19.41 -6.92 42.54
N ARG A 102 -20.45 -6.18 42.94
CA ARG A 102 -21.43 -5.61 42.01
C ARG A 102 -20.77 -4.68 40.98
N SER A 103 -19.83 -3.84 41.41
CA SER A 103 -19.14 -2.94 40.49
C SER A 103 -18.19 -3.68 39.55
N TRP A 104 -17.59 -4.80 39.99
CA TRP A 104 -16.77 -5.66 39.17
C TRP A 104 -17.61 -6.32 38.07
N GLN A 105 -18.74 -6.91 38.42
CA GLN A 105 -19.68 -7.50 37.45
C GLN A 105 -20.07 -6.50 36.35
N ASN A 106 -20.25 -5.22 36.70
CA ASN A 106 -20.58 -4.17 35.72
C ASN A 106 -19.42 -3.79 34.78
N ILE A 107 -18.15 -3.99 35.18
CA ILE A 107 -16.99 -3.58 34.38
C ILE A 107 -16.24 -4.78 33.76
N CYS A 108 -16.48 -5.99 34.24
CA CYS A 108 -15.73 -7.21 33.88
C CYS A 108 -15.71 -7.42 32.37
N GLU A 109 -16.86 -7.33 31.69
CA GLU A 109 -16.93 -7.51 30.23
C GLU A 109 -16.07 -6.49 29.47
N GLN A 110 -16.03 -5.24 29.92
CA GLN A 110 -15.19 -4.20 29.31
C GLN A 110 -13.70 -4.45 29.57
N MET A 111 -13.34 -4.95 30.76
CA MET A 111 -11.96 -5.34 31.06
C MET A 111 -11.53 -6.54 30.22
N VAL A 112 -12.41 -7.53 30.04
CA VAL A 112 -12.17 -8.69 29.16
C VAL A 112 -11.94 -8.23 27.72
N LYS A 113 -12.78 -7.34 27.17
CA LYS A 113 -12.56 -6.75 25.84
C LYS A 113 -11.22 -6.01 25.72
N CYS A 114 -10.81 -5.31 26.77
CA CYS A 114 -9.49 -4.68 26.82
C CYS A 114 -8.38 -5.73 26.74
N MET A 115 -8.51 -6.83 27.50
CA MET A 115 -7.53 -7.92 27.48
C MET A 115 -7.50 -8.71 26.17
N GLU A 116 -8.62 -8.86 25.48
CA GLU A 116 -8.65 -9.41 24.11
C GLU A 116 -7.82 -8.55 23.13
N ALA A 117 -7.92 -7.23 23.23
CA ALA A 117 -7.11 -6.33 22.41
C ALA A 117 -5.61 -6.40 22.78
N VAL A 118 -5.29 -6.52 24.07
CA VAL A 118 -3.91 -6.75 24.54
C VAL A 118 -3.37 -8.08 24.03
N ARG A 119 -4.16 -9.16 24.11
CA ARG A 119 -3.81 -10.49 23.58
C ARG A 119 -3.52 -10.43 22.09
N ALA A 120 -4.40 -9.80 21.30
CA ALA A 120 -4.19 -9.65 19.86
C ALA A 120 -2.87 -8.92 19.55
N ARG A 121 -2.53 -7.88 20.32
CA ARG A 121 -1.26 -7.15 20.18
C ARG A 121 -0.05 -8.00 20.57
N ARG A 122 -0.13 -8.72 21.69
CA ARG A 122 0.92 -9.63 22.18
C ARG A 122 1.22 -10.69 21.12
N LEU A 123 0.19 -11.38 20.64
CA LEU A 123 0.32 -12.42 19.61
C LEU A 123 0.88 -11.86 18.29
N ALA A 124 0.43 -10.66 17.86
CA ALA A 124 0.99 -10.02 16.68
C ALA A 124 2.47 -9.64 16.83
N LEU A 125 2.89 -9.19 18.03
CA LEU A 125 4.29 -8.90 18.32
C LEU A 125 5.14 -10.18 18.35
N GLU A 126 4.67 -11.23 19.03
CA GLU A 126 5.34 -12.53 19.08
C GLU A 126 5.50 -13.14 17.68
N LEU A 127 4.45 -13.07 16.86
CA LEU A 127 4.51 -13.46 15.46
C LEU A 127 5.55 -12.62 14.73
N THR A 128 5.49 -11.29 14.82
CA THR A 128 6.44 -10.39 14.13
C THR A 128 7.89 -10.65 14.54
N LYS A 129 8.17 -10.87 15.83
CA LYS A 129 9.52 -11.24 16.32
C LYS A 129 9.98 -12.55 15.70
N ARG A 130 9.11 -13.57 15.65
CA ARG A 130 9.40 -14.86 15.02
C ARG A 130 9.67 -14.73 13.52
N LEU A 131 8.82 -13.98 12.81
CA LEU A 131 8.97 -13.72 11.38
C LEU A 131 10.30 -13.00 11.09
N ASN A 132 10.67 -11.99 11.90
CA ASN A 132 11.95 -11.29 11.77
C ASN A 132 13.14 -12.24 11.95
N GLY A 133 13.11 -13.11 12.97
CA GLY A 133 14.17 -14.08 13.20
C GLY A 133 14.34 -15.11 12.08
N ARG A 134 13.31 -15.32 11.26
CA ARG A 134 13.31 -16.28 10.14
C ARG A 134 13.48 -15.62 8.76
N TRP A 135 13.54 -14.29 8.69
CA TRP A 135 13.54 -13.57 7.43
C TRP A 135 14.77 -13.83 6.58
N GLU A 136 15.96 -13.87 7.18
CA GLU A 136 17.22 -14.02 6.44
C GLU A 136 17.27 -15.36 5.68
N ALA A 137 16.90 -16.45 6.35
CA ALA A 137 16.75 -17.77 5.73
C ALA A 137 15.75 -17.75 4.55
N MET A 138 14.60 -17.11 4.76
CA MET A 138 13.57 -16.95 3.72
C MET A 138 14.09 -16.09 2.55
N GLU A 139 14.77 -14.98 2.79
CA GLU A 139 15.31 -14.08 1.77
C GLU A 139 16.37 -14.78 0.89
N CYS A 140 17.23 -15.60 1.51
CA CYS A 140 18.17 -16.45 0.78
C CYS A 140 17.46 -17.44 -0.15
N ALA A 141 16.43 -18.12 0.33
CA ALA A 141 15.66 -19.08 -0.48
C ALA A 141 14.85 -18.38 -1.59
N LEU A 142 14.19 -17.27 -1.28
CA LEU A 142 13.44 -16.46 -2.26
C LEU A 142 14.33 -16.00 -3.41
N SER A 143 15.59 -15.64 -3.14
CA SER A 143 16.51 -15.22 -4.20
C SER A 143 16.80 -16.32 -5.21
N ILE A 144 16.87 -17.59 -4.77
CA ILE A 144 17.10 -18.75 -5.64
C ILE A 144 15.81 -19.14 -6.36
N LEU A 145 14.71 -19.25 -5.62
CA LEU A 145 13.43 -19.74 -6.15
C LEU A 145 12.76 -18.74 -7.11
N HIS A 146 12.98 -17.44 -6.90
CA HIS A 146 12.60 -16.40 -7.86
C HIS A 146 13.39 -16.50 -9.17
N ASP A 147 14.60 -17.05 -9.13
CA ASP A 147 15.45 -17.19 -10.31
C ASP A 147 15.15 -18.44 -11.14
N HIS A 148 14.27 -19.31 -10.65
CA HIS A 148 13.76 -20.47 -11.36
C HIS A 148 13.00 -20.06 -12.65
N GLN A 149 13.10 -20.86 -13.70
CA GLN A 149 12.52 -20.51 -15.01
C GLN A 149 10.99 -20.35 -14.94
N GLU A 150 10.30 -21.20 -14.19
CA GLU A 150 8.85 -21.30 -14.07
C GLU A 150 8.23 -20.16 -13.25
N THR A 151 9.00 -19.58 -12.32
CA THR A 151 8.57 -18.39 -11.57
C THR A 151 8.77 -17.13 -12.41
N ARG A 152 9.92 -17.03 -13.10
CA ARG A 152 10.22 -15.94 -14.04
C ARG A 152 9.25 -15.90 -15.22
N SER A 153 8.92 -17.04 -15.83
CA SER A 153 8.03 -17.11 -17.00
C SER A 153 6.63 -16.60 -16.68
N ARG A 154 6.18 -16.76 -15.43
CA ARG A 154 4.88 -16.26 -14.94
C ARG A 154 4.94 -14.84 -14.36
N GLY A 155 6.13 -14.25 -14.27
CA GLY A 155 6.32 -12.89 -13.78
C GLY A 155 5.96 -12.70 -12.30
N LEU A 156 6.11 -13.74 -11.48
CA LEU A 156 5.88 -13.67 -10.04
C LEU A 156 7.01 -12.92 -9.36
N SER A 157 6.68 -11.96 -8.49
CA SER A 157 7.69 -11.27 -7.67
C SER A 157 8.14 -12.14 -6.50
N ARG A 158 9.27 -11.79 -5.87
CA ARG A 158 9.67 -12.42 -4.60
C ARG A 158 8.58 -12.29 -3.53
N GLY A 159 7.87 -11.17 -3.49
CA GLY A 159 6.70 -10.97 -2.63
C GLY A 159 5.53 -11.90 -2.96
N ASP A 160 5.28 -12.19 -4.24
CA ASP A 160 4.25 -13.15 -4.65
C ASP A 160 4.59 -14.57 -4.17
N ILE A 161 5.86 -14.97 -4.29
CA ILE A 161 6.35 -16.27 -3.80
C ILE A 161 6.28 -16.34 -2.28
N ALA A 162 6.70 -15.27 -1.58
CA ALA A 162 6.67 -15.18 -0.13
C ALA A 162 5.27 -15.34 0.46
N LEU A 163 4.21 -14.93 -0.27
CA LEU A 163 2.83 -15.07 0.18
C LEU A 163 2.18 -16.41 -0.22
N MET A 164 2.91 -17.32 -0.86
CA MET A 164 2.39 -18.66 -1.11
C MET A 164 2.11 -19.38 0.21
N PRO A 165 1.00 -20.15 0.31
CA PRO A 165 0.66 -20.88 1.54
C PRO A 165 1.80 -21.74 2.09
N GLU A 166 2.57 -22.36 1.20
CA GLU A 166 3.67 -23.28 1.52
C GLU A 166 4.84 -22.54 2.18
N PHE A 167 5.17 -21.33 1.70
CA PHE A 167 6.14 -20.47 2.36
C PHE A 167 5.64 -19.98 3.70
N ARG A 168 4.37 -19.56 3.75
CA ARG A 168 3.76 -19.08 4.99
C ARG A 168 3.76 -20.16 6.07
N GLU A 169 3.46 -21.40 5.71
CA GLU A 169 3.47 -22.54 6.65
C GLU A 169 4.85 -22.74 7.29
N ILE A 170 5.93 -22.69 6.50
CA ILE A 170 7.30 -22.83 7.01
C ILE A 170 7.67 -21.65 7.93
N VAL A 171 7.45 -20.41 7.49
CA VAL A 171 7.83 -19.22 8.27
C VAL A 171 6.97 -19.08 9.53
N CYS A 172 5.69 -19.43 9.47
CA CYS A 172 4.75 -19.36 10.59
C CYS A 172 4.71 -20.63 11.45
N SER A 173 5.59 -21.61 11.21
CA SER A 173 5.70 -22.83 12.02
C SER A 173 5.84 -22.53 13.52
N LEU A 174 5.55 -23.53 14.35
CA LEU A 174 5.48 -23.40 15.80
C LEU A 174 6.76 -22.79 16.41
N PRO A 175 6.66 -22.10 17.57
CA PRO A 175 7.83 -21.66 18.32
C PRO A 175 8.78 -22.84 18.62
N GLY A 176 10.09 -22.59 18.57
CA GLY A 176 11.12 -23.61 18.82
C GLY A 176 11.53 -24.45 17.61
N VAL A 177 10.75 -24.42 16.51
CA VAL A 177 11.19 -25.01 15.23
C VAL A 177 12.26 -24.12 14.62
N GLU A 178 13.45 -24.69 14.42
CA GLU A 178 14.52 -24.05 13.67
C GLU A 178 14.12 -23.96 12.19
N VAL A 179 14.18 -22.75 11.64
CA VAL A 179 13.86 -22.50 10.23
C VAL A 179 15.10 -21.87 9.59
N ASN A 180 15.72 -22.65 8.72
CA ASN A 180 16.90 -22.28 7.96
C ASN A 180 16.58 -22.25 6.46
N LYS A 181 17.58 -21.99 5.62
CA LYS A 181 17.40 -21.92 4.16
C LYS A 181 16.89 -23.26 3.61
N GLU A 182 17.43 -24.36 4.10
CA GLU A 182 17.12 -25.73 3.66
C GLU A 182 15.66 -26.08 3.91
N SER A 183 15.07 -25.51 4.96
CA SER A 183 13.64 -25.62 5.27
C SER A 183 12.74 -25.13 4.11
N PHE A 184 13.22 -24.17 3.30
CA PHE A 184 12.51 -23.66 2.13
C PHE A 184 12.91 -24.37 0.83
N MET A 185 14.16 -24.84 0.72
CA MET A 185 14.64 -25.47 -0.51
C MET A 185 13.91 -26.78 -0.84
N VAL A 186 13.25 -27.41 0.12
CA VAL A 186 12.32 -28.52 -0.14
C VAL A 186 11.19 -28.16 -1.12
N LEU A 187 10.86 -26.87 -1.24
CA LEU A 187 9.84 -26.38 -2.18
C LEU A 187 10.38 -26.24 -3.61
N GLU A 188 11.69 -26.28 -3.82
CA GLU A 188 12.32 -26.07 -5.15
C GLU A 188 11.77 -27.05 -6.20
N ALA A 189 11.72 -28.34 -5.87
CA ALA A 189 11.23 -29.37 -6.79
C ALA A 189 9.77 -29.16 -7.24
N ASN A 190 8.97 -28.45 -6.44
CA ASN A 190 7.56 -28.18 -6.72
C ASN A 190 7.27 -26.71 -7.02
N ILE A 191 8.29 -25.84 -7.11
CA ILE A 191 8.07 -24.39 -7.23
C ILE A 191 7.27 -24.04 -8.49
N GLY A 192 7.49 -24.78 -9.59
CA GLY A 192 6.71 -24.63 -10.82
C GLY A 192 5.22 -24.92 -10.62
N LYS A 193 4.88 -25.95 -9.85
CA LYS A 193 3.50 -26.30 -9.50
C LYS A 193 2.86 -25.24 -8.62
N HIS A 194 3.56 -24.75 -7.60
CA HIS A 194 3.05 -23.69 -6.71
C HIS A 194 2.87 -22.36 -7.46
N ALA A 195 3.81 -22.02 -8.36
CA ALA A 195 3.71 -20.87 -9.24
C ALA A 195 2.51 -20.94 -10.18
N GLU A 196 2.26 -22.12 -10.77
CA GLU A 196 1.08 -22.35 -11.60
C GLU A 196 -0.20 -22.18 -10.78
N GLN A 197 -0.33 -22.87 -9.64
CA GLN A 197 -1.52 -22.75 -8.80
C GLN A 197 -1.81 -21.31 -8.37
N ARG A 198 -0.78 -20.54 -8.04
CA ARG A 198 -0.93 -19.11 -7.71
C ARG A 198 -1.47 -18.33 -8.90
N TYR A 199 -0.95 -18.58 -10.09
CA TYR A 199 -1.39 -17.95 -11.32
C TYR A 199 -2.83 -18.33 -11.69
N THR A 200 -3.18 -19.62 -11.62
CA THR A 200 -4.53 -20.14 -11.88
C THR A 200 -5.54 -19.50 -10.92
N ARG A 201 -5.25 -19.42 -9.61
CA ARG A 201 -6.13 -18.74 -8.63
C ARG A 201 -6.40 -17.29 -9.01
N MET A 202 -5.39 -16.60 -9.56
CA MET A 202 -5.62 -15.26 -10.06
C MET A 202 -6.56 -15.28 -11.27
N GLN A 203 -6.35 -16.19 -12.22
CA GLN A 203 -7.16 -16.29 -13.45
C GLN A 203 -8.61 -16.57 -13.08
N ASP A 204 -8.85 -17.49 -12.14
CA ASP A 204 -10.18 -17.81 -11.62
C ASP A 204 -10.86 -16.59 -11.00
N SER A 205 -10.11 -15.76 -10.26
CA SER A 205 -10.63 -14.49 -9.72
C SER A 205 -11.04 -13.52 -10.84
N LEU A 206 -10.25 -13.41 -11.91
CA LEU A 206 -10.62 -12.58 -13.07
C LEU A 206 -11.81 -13.14 -13.85
N ARG A 207 -11.87 -14.46 -14.05
CA ARG A 207 -13.03 -15.14 -14.69
C ARG A 207 -14.29 -14.93 -13.87
N ALA A 208 -14.21 -15.04 -12.55
CA ALA A 208 -15.32 -14.75 -11.65
C ALA A 208 -15.78 -13.29 -11.77
N LEU A 209 -14.86 -12.32 -11.92
CA LEU A 209 -15.21 -10.93 -12.17
C LEU A 209 -15.95 -10.73 -13.51
N LEU A 210 -15.51 -11.41 -14.58
CA LEU A 210 -16.16 -11.38 -15.90
C LEU A 210 -17.58 -11.97 -15.83
N ALA A 211 -17.76 -13.12 -15.19
CA ALA A 211 -19.07 -13.73 -15.01
C ALA A 211 -20.02 -12.84 -14.19
N GLN A 212 -19.51 -12.19 -13.15
CA GLN A 212 -20.30 -11.24 -12.34
C GLN A 212 -20.75 -10.01 -13.14
N SER A 213 -19.94 -9.50 -14.07
CA SER A 213 -20.36 -8.40 -14.95
C SER A 213 -21.40 -8.84 -15.99
N ALA A 214 -21.23 -10.02 -16.60
CA ALA A 214 -22.17 -10.55 -17.58
C ALA A 214 -23.59 -10.72 -17.00
N ASN A 215 -23.67 -11.18 -15.75
CA ASN A 215 -24.94 -11.32 -15.04
C ASN A 215 -25.63 -9.99 -14.70
N LYS A 216 -24.89 -8.88 -14.60
CA LYS A 216 -25.46 -7.54 -14.35
C LYS A 216 -26.03 -6.89 -15.61
N ASP A 217 -25.43 -7.19 -16.77
CA ASP A 217 -25.80 -6.59 -18.05
C ASP A 217 -26.85 -7.43 -18.81
N SER A 218 -27.23 -8.61 -18.29
CA SER A 218 -28.17 -9.53 -18.93
C SER A 218 -29.63 -9.26 -18.57
N LYS A 219 -30.27 -8.33 -19.30
CA LYS A 219 -31.60 -8.59 -19.88
C LYS A 219 -31.37 -9.06 -21.32
N GLY A 220 -31.18 -10.37 -21.49
CA GLY A 220 -31.19 -11.05 -22.79
C GLY A 220 -29.95 -10.83 -23.66
N ALA A 221 -28.90 -11.60 -23.44
CA ALA A 221 -27.92 -11.91 -24.48
C ALA A 221 -27.44 -13.35 -24.29
N THR A 222 -27.52 -14.10 -25.38
CA THR A 222 -27.25 -15.53 -25.50
C THR A 222 -25.84 -15.87 -25.01
N THR A 223 -25.73 -16.95 -24.24
CA THR A 223 -24.48 -17.58 -23.84
C THR A 223 -23.64 -17.93 -25.07
N PRO A 224 -22.38 -17.46 -25.17
CA PRO A 224 -21.46 -17.97 -26.17
C PRO A 224 -20.93 -19.33 -25.71
N ASP A 225 -21.72 -20.37 -25.98
CA ASP A 225 -21.39 -21.79 -25.71
C ASP A 225 -20.64 -22.42 -26.91
N GLU A 226 -20.17 -21.63 -27.88
CA GLU A 226 -19.55 -22.12 -29.13
C GLU A 226 -18.10 -21.67 -29.37
N ALA A 227 -17.48 -20.90 -28.48
CA ALA A 227 -16.07 -20.51 -28.63
C ALA A 227 -15.19 -21.24 -27.61
N ASP A 228 -14.33 -22.15 -28.08
CA ASP A 228 -13.21 -22.77 -27.34
C ASP A 228 -12.09 -21.76 -27.00
N VAL A 229 -12.48 -20.53 -26.65
CA VAL A 229 -11.57 -19.40 -26.39
C VAL A 229 -11.80 -18.92 -24.97
N ASP A 230 -10.77 -18.96 -24.14
CA ASP A 230 -10.83 -18.40 -22.79
C ASP A 230 -11.20 -16.92 -22.88
N ALA A 231 -12.26 -16.52 -22.20
CA ALA A 231 -12.73 -15.14 -22.16
C ALA A 231 -11.63 -14.16 -21.75
N LEU A 232 -10.63 -14.58 -20.94
CA LEU A 232 -9.49 -13.74 -20.58
C LEU A 232 -8.57 -13.41 -21.77
N GLU A 233 -8.50 -14.29 -22.77
CA GLU A 233 -7.61 -14.13 -23.94
C GLU A 233 -8.21 -13.26 -25.04
N LEU A 234 -9.51 -12.96 -24.99
CA LEU A 234 -10.19 -12.15 -26.00
C LEU A 234 -9.59 -10.75 -26.10
N ALA A 235 -9.45 -10.23 -27.33
CA ALA A 235 -8.95 -8.87 -27.57
C ALA A 235 -9.88 -7.78 -27.01
N THR A 236 -11.14 -8.12 -26.74
CA THR A 236 -12.16 -7.24 -26.16
C THR A 236 -12.18 -7.28 -24.63
N THR A 237 -11.46 -8.22 -24.00
CA THR A 237 -11.44 -8.34 -22.54
C THR A 237 -10.51 -7.31 -21.91
N MET A 238 -11.13 -6.33 -21.27
CA MET A 238 -10.46 -5.21 -20.63
C MET A 238 -10.91 -5.05 -19.19
N PHE A 239 -9.99 -4.61 -18.34
CA PHE A 239 -10.25 -4.29 -16.96
C PHE A 239 -9.94 -2.82 -16.69
N ARG A 240 -10.68 -2.22 -15.75
CA ARG A 240 -10.41 -0.87 -15.24
C ARG A 240 -9.85 -0.98 -13.82
N CYS A 241 -8.67 -0.43 -13.62
CA CYS A 241 -8.09 -0.29 -12.29
C CYS A 241 -8.89 0.73 -11.48
N LYS A 242 -9.39 0.37 -10.31
CA LYS A 242 -10.16 1.26 -9.42
C LYS A 242 -9.31 2.35 -8.75
N ILE A 243 -7.99 2.24 -8.84
CA ILE A 243 -7.05 3.16 -8.16
C ILE A 243 -6.64 4.29 -9.10
N CYS A 244 -6.08 3.96 -10.26
CA CYS A 244 -5.61 4.96 -11.23
C CYS A 244 -6.58 5.18 -12.39
N ALA A 245 -7.73 4.50 -12.40
CA ALA A 245 -8.75 4.55 -13.45
C ALA A 245 -8.29 4.10 -14.86
N GLN A 246 -7.04 3.63 -15.02
CA GLN A 246 -6.52 3.14 -16.30
C GLN A 246 -7.26 1.87 -16.74
N THR A 247 -7.46 1.75 -18.06
CA THR A 247 -7.91 0.51 -18.68
C THR A 247 -6.69 -0.35 -19.01
N ILE A 248 -6.73 -1.63 -18.66
CA ILE A 248 -5.65 -2.59 -18.82
C ILE A 248 -6.18 -3.88 -19.45
N PHE A 249 -5.36 -4.50 -20.31
CA PHE A 249 -5.63 -5.82 -20.86
C PHE A 249 -5.23 -6.91 -19.87
N TYR A 250 -5.81 -8.10 -20.02
CA TYR A 250 -5.52 -9.28 -19.20
C TYR A 250 -4.01 -9.52 -19.01
N SER A 251 -3.23 -9.55 -20.10
CA SER A 251 -1.77 -9.79 -20.06
C SER A 251 -0.95 -8.76 -19.28
N GLN A 252 -1.56 -7.60 -18.97
CA GLN A 252 -0.94 -6.50 -18.24
C GLN A 252 -1.44 -6.37 -16.80
N VAL A 253 -2.48 -7.12 -16.41
CA VAL A 253 -3.04 -7.08 -15.05
C VAL A 253 -1.94 -7.34 -14.03
N MET A 254 -1.19 -8.43 -14.14
CA MET A 254 -0.13 -8.78 -13.18
C MET A 254 1.05 -7.81 -13.17
N LYS A 255 1.22 -7.00 -14.22
CA LYS A 255 2.33 -6.05 -14.33
C LYS A 255 1.96 -4.67 -13.80
N HIS A 256 0.67 -4.40 -13.60
CA HIS A 256 0.16 -3.09 -13.24
C HIS A 256 0.57 -2.66 -11.83
N GLY A 257 1.30 -1.56 -11.72
CA GLY A 257 1.97 -1.13 -10.48
C GLY A 257 1.03 -0.82 -9.31
N CYS A 258 -0.25 -0.48 -9.54
CA CYS A 258 -1.20 -0.25 -8.45
C CYS A 258 -1.44 -1.50 -7.59
N PHE A 259 -1.34 -2.70 -8.16
CA PHE A 259 -1.56 -3.96 -7.45
C PHE A 259 -0.41 -4.34 -6.52
N ARG A 260 0.71 -3.63 -6.60
CA ARG A 260 1.91 -3.85 -5.78
C ARG A 260 2.12 -2.78 -4.72
N ARG A 261 1.28 -1.74 -4.68
CA ARG A 261 1.44 -0.58 -3.79
C ARG A 261 0.41 -0.53 -2.67
N ASN A 262 -0.70 -1.24 -2.82
CA ASN A 262 -1.85 -1.12 -1.96
C ASN A 262 -2.02 -2.34 -1.07
N PRO A 263 -2.43 -2.15 0.20
CA PRO A 263 -2.74 -3.26 1.07
C PRO A 263 -3.98 -4.02 0.58
N PRO A 264 -4.06 -5.33 0.84
CA PRO A 264 -5.23 -6.12 0.55
C PRO A 264 -6.36 -5.70 1.49
N ARG A 265 -7.60 -5.96 1.08
CA ARG A 265 -8.78 -5.73 1.93
C ARG A 265 -8.94 -6.85 2.97
N LEU A 266 -7.95 -7.00 3.85
CA LEU A 266 -7.98 -7.96 4.95
C LEU A 266 -8.38 -7.27 6.25
N GLN A 267 -8.94 -8.04 7.19
CA GLN A 267 -9.25 -7.56 8.53
C GLN A 267 -7.95 -7.18 9.25
N ALA A 268 -7.89 -5.93 9.70
CA ALA A 268 -6.76 -5.41 10.48
C ALA A 268 -6.55 -6.26 11.74
N GLY A 269 -5.30 -6.64 12.01
CA GLY A 269 -4.92 -7.47 13.15
C GLY A 269 -5.08 -8.98 12.95
N SER A 270 -5.64 -9.45 11.83
CA SER A 270 -5.63 -10.88 11.50
C SER A 270 -4.20 -11.37 11.19
N ASP A 271 -3.89 -12.64 11.49
CA ASP A 271 -2.58 -13.24 11.21
C ASP A 271 -2.18 -13.15 9.74
N VAL A 272 -3.16 -13.24 8.82
CA VAL A 272 -2.93 -13.10 7.37
C VAL A 272 -2.49 -11.68 7.05
N TYR A 273 -3.16 -10.67 7.64
CA TYR A 273 -2.81 -9.27 7.45
C TYR A 273 -1.45 -8.93 8.07
N VAL A 274 -1.15 -9.44 9.27
CA VAL A 274 0.15 -9.24 9.93
C VAL A 274 1.28 -9.84 9.08
N TYR A 275 1.10 -11.06 8.56
CA TYR A 275 2.08 -11.69 7.68
C TYR A 275 2.29 -10.91 6.38
N TRP A 276 1.20 -10.50 5.72
CA TRP A 276 1.27 -9.67 4.52
C TRP A 276 2.00 -8.35 4.77
N GLN A 277 1.69 -7.68 5.89
CA GLN A 277 2.30 -6.42 6.28
C GLN A 277 3.80 -6.60 6.55
N PHE A 278 4.17 -7.70 7.22
CA PHE A 278 5.56 -8.07 7.45
C PHE A 278 6.32 -8.25 6.13
N VAL A 279 5.86 -9.12 5.23
CA VAL A 279 6.51 -9.37 3.92
C VAL A 279 6.65 -8.06 3.13
N SER A 280 5.59 -7.27 3.07
CA SER A 280 5.58 -6.00 2.35
C SER A 280 6.60 -4.99 2.91
N ARG A 281 6.73 -4.91 4.24
CA ARG A 281 7.70 -4.04 4.92
C ARG A 281 9.15 -4.43 4.59
N GLN A 282 9.47 -5.72 4.55
CA GLN A 282 10.83 -6.18 4.25
C GLN A 282 11.28 -5.73 2.86
N PHE A 283 10.39 -5.81 1.87
CA PHE A 283 10.70 -5.32 0.52
C PHE A 283 10.70 -3.78 0.42
N LYS A 284 9.90 -3.05 1.21
CA LYS A 284 9.95 -1.57 1.22
C LYS A 284 11.22 -1.02 1.89
N GLY A 285 11.64 -1.63 3.01
CA GLY A 285 12.72 -1.11 3.86
C GLY A 285 14.13 -1.25 3.27
N ARG A 286 14.33 -2.16 2.31
CA ARG A 286 15.65 -2.47 1.73
C ARG A 286 15.90 -1.79 0.38
N GLY A 287 15.07 -0.82 -0.01
CA GLY A 287 15.22 -0.11 -1.29
C GLY A 287 14.87 -0.94 -2.52
N TYR A 288 14.27 -2.13 -2.35
CA TYR A 288 13.68 -2.86 -3.47
C TYR A 288 12.52 -2.02 -4.03
N GLY A 289 12.50 -1.86 -5.35
CA GLY A 289 11.42 -1.14 -6.03
C GLY A 289 10.06 -1.81 -5.80
N THR A 290 8.98 -1.13 -6.18
CA THR A 290 7.62 -1.69 -6.07
C THR A 290 7.41 -2.96 -6.92
N SER A 291 8.40 -3.42 -7.68
CA SER A 291 8.36 -4.68 -8.45
C SER A 291 8.45 -5.93 -7.57
N GLU A 292 9.14 -5.87 -6.43
CA GLU A 292 9.32 -7.02 -5.53
C GLU A 292 8.16 -7.20 -4.54
N GLN A 293 7.26 -6.22 -4.49
CA GLN A 293 6.09 -6.30 -3.63
C GLN A 293 5.11 -7.38 -4.14
N PRO A 294 4.34 -8.00 -3.23
CA PRO A 294 3.30 -8.93 -3.63
C PRO A 294 2.21 -8.24 -4.46
N THR A 295 1.68 -8.96 -5.46
CA THR A 295 0.64 -8.51 -6.36
C THR A 295 -0.75 -8.84 -5.80
N ILE A 296 -1.63 -7.84 -5.74
CA ILE A 296 -3.01 -7.96 -5.26
C ILE A 296 -3.97 -7.43 -6.32
N THR A 297 -4.82 -8.30 -6.86
CA THR A 297 -5.84 -7.93 -7.85
C THR A 297 -7.24 -7.84 -7.22
N GLU A 298 -7.48 -8.58 -6.15
CA GLU A 298 -8.80 -8.74 -5.54
C GLU A 298 -9.38 -7.41 -5.05
N GLY A 299 -10.61 -7.13 -5.48
CA GLY A 299 -11.33 -5.90 -5.14
C GLY A 299 -10.81 -4.63 -5.83
N LEU A 300 -9.66 -4.66 -6.52
CA LEU A 300 -9.03 -3.49 -7.16
C LEU A 300 -9.36 -3.33 -8.64
N LEU A 301 -10.00 -4.34 -9.24
CA LEU A 301 -10.41 -4.35 -10.64
C LEU A 301 -11.93 -4.22 -10.79
N ALA A 302 -12.33 -3.61 -11.90
CA ALA A 302 -13.67 -3.69 -12.46
C ALA A 302 -13.56 -4.15 -13.92
N VAL A 303 -14.51 -4.94 -14.39
CA VAL A 303 -14.62 -5.24 -15.82
C VAL A 303 -15.06 -3.98 -16.55
N THR A 304 -14.48 -3.72 -17.73
CA THR A 304 -14.88 -2.61 -18.58
C THR A 304 -15.08 -3.12 -19.99
N ASN A 305 -16.25 -2.87 -20.55
CA ASN A 305 -16.51 -3.18 -21.95
C ASN A 305 -15.87 -2.10 -22.83
N PRO A 306 -15.18 -2.46 -23.92
CA PRO A 306 -14.77 -1.49 -24.91
C PRO A 306 -16.02 -0.83 -25.53
N PRO A 307 -15.99 0.48 -25.81
CA PRO A 307 -17.08 1.14 -26.51
C PRO A 307 -17.35 0.45 -27.86
N ALA A 308 -18.62 0.31 -28.27
CA ALA A 308 -19.00 -0.37 -29.51
C ALA A 308 -18.26 0.17 -30.76
N GLU A 309 -17.95 1.45 -30.76
CA GLU A 309 -17.23 2.13 -31.84
C GLU A 309 -15.77 1.71 -31.96
N VAL A 310 -15.17 1.37 -30.83
CA VAL A 310 -13.79 0.94 -30.71
C VAL A 310 -13.69 -0.57 -31.00
N VAL A 311 -14.74 -1.34 -30.71
CA VAL A 311 -14.89 -2.74 -31.14
C VAL A 311 -14.88 -2.87 -32.66
N ARG A 312 -15.46 -1.91 -33.40
CA ARG A 312 -15.41 -1.88 -34.89
C ARG A 312 -14.00 -1.83 -35.46
N LEU A 313 -12.99 -1.40 -34.69
CA LEU A 313 -11.59 -1.41 -35.14
C LEU A 313 -11.09 -2.84 -35.38
N ILE A 314 -11.58 -3.81 -34.61
CA ILE A 314 -11.26 -5.23 -34.80
C ILE A 314 -11.89 -5.73 -36.12
N GLU A 315 -13.11 -5.29 -36.42
CA GLU A 315 -13.82 -5.63 -37.67
C GLU A 315 -13.11 -5.03 -38.89
N LEU A 316 -12.52 -3.83 -38.78
CA LEU A 316 -11.66 -3.23 -39.82
C LEU A 316 -10.44 -4.10 -40.14
N CYS A 317 -9.98 -4.92 -39.19
CA CYS A 317 -8.92 -5.90 -39.42
C CYS A 317 -9.43 -7.23 -39.98
N GLY A 318 -10.72 -7.35 -40.29
CA GLY A 318 -11.35 -8.59 -40.75
C GLY A 318 -11.45 -9.67 -39.69
N LYS A 319 -11.38 -9.30 -38.40
CA LYS A 319 -11.42 -10.24 -37.26
C LYS A 319 -12.80 -10.26 -36.60
N ASN A 320 -13.17 -11.42 -36.05
CA ASN A 320 -14.42 -11.59 -35.30
C ASN A 320 -14.21 -11.15 -33.84
N THR A 321 -14.99 -10.18 -33.39
CA THR A 321 -14.90 -9.54 -32.07
C THR A 321 -15.22 -10.47 -30.90
N GLN A 322 -15.93 -11.57 -31.16
CA GLN A 322 -16.33 -12.55 -30.13
C GLN A 322 -15.28 -13.64 -29.91
N THR A 323 -14.38 -13.87 -30.88
CA THR A 323 -13.45 -15.01 -30.84
C THR A 323 -11.99 -14.61 -30.97
N VAL A 324 -11.70 -13.40 -31.45
CA VAL A 324 -10.31 -12.98 -31.70
C VAL A 324 -9.54 -12.83 -30.39
N ARG A 325 -8.39 -13.49 -30.33
CA ARG A 325 -7.48 -13.38 -29.20
C ARG A 325 -6.65 -12.10 -29.27
N ALA A 326 -6.28 -11.56 -28.13
CA ALA A 326 -5.38 -10.42 -28.03
C ALA A 326 -4.03 -10.68 -28.72
N GLU A 327 -3.54 -11.92 -28.67
CA GLU A 327 -2.30 -12.34 -29.33
C GLU A 327 -2.42 -12.35 -30.86
N GLU A 328 -3.58 -12.73 -31.41
CA GLU A 328 -3.82 -12.62 -32.84
C GLU A 328 -3.79 -11.17 -33.31
N MET A 329 -4.39 -10.26 -32.54
CA MET A 329 -4.35 -8.83 -32.84
C MET A 329 -2.93 -8.25 -32.72
N ASP A 330 -2.12 -8.76 -31.79
CA ASP A 330 -0.70 -8.41 -31.68
C ASP A 330 0.09 -8.85 -32.91
N ALA A 331 -0.15 -10.07 -33.39
CA ALA A 331 0.54 -10.63 -34.54
C ALA A 331 0.25 -9.87 -35.84
N LEU A 332 -0.93 -9.23 -35.96
CA LEU A 332 -1.25 -8.38 -37.11
C LEU A 332 -0.36 -7.12 -37.19
N ASP A 333 0.16 -6.64 -36.05
CA ASP A 333 1.00 -5.43 -35.93
C ASP A 333 0.46 -4.20 -36.72
N VAL A 334 -0.86 -4.07 -36.79
CA VAL A 334 -1.52 -2.97 -37.49
C VAL A 334 -1.44 -1.67 -36.69
N ARG A 335 -1.57 -0.54 -37.41
CA ARG A 335 -1.76 0.79 -36.82
C ARG A 335 -3.05 1.40 -37.32
N PHE A 336 -3.77 2.05 -36.41
CA PHE A 336 -4.96 2.81 -36.69
C PHE A 336 -4.62 4.28 -36.75
N VAL A 337 -5.00 4.94 -37.84
CA VAL A 337 -4.84 6.38 -38.03
C VAL A 337 -6.17 7.05 -37.76
N ARG A 338 -6.12 8.13 -36.97
CA ARG A 338 -7.25 9.01 -36.71
C ARG A 338 -6.93 10.43 -37.15
N ASN A 339 -7.89 11.10 -37.79
CA ASN A 339 -7.81 12.51 -38.23
C ASN A 339 -6.53 12.81 -39.03
N GLU A 340 -6.03 11.83 -39.77
CA GLU A 340 -4.79 11.89 -40.58
C GLU A 340 -3.50 12.27 -39.82
N LYS A 341 -3.54 12.30 -38.48
CA LYS A 341 -2.46 12.86 -37.66
C LYS A 341 -2.01 11.91 -36.55
N ASP A 342 -2.93 11.21 -35.90
CA ASP A 342 -2.60 10.34 -34.78
C ASP A 342 -2.57 8.89 -35.25
N SER A 343 -1.41 8.24 -35.14
CA SER A 343 -1.23 6.81 -35.39
C SER A 343 -1.11 6.05 -34.07
N MET A 344 -1.90 4.99 -33.94
CA MET A 344 -2.03 4.23 -32.71
C MET A 344 -1.92 2.74 -32.97
N THR A 345 -1.23 2.04 -32.06
CA THR A 345 -1.38 0.58 -31.91
C THR A 345 -2.83 0.21 -31.61
N TRP A 346 -3.24 -1.02 -31.94
CA TRP A 346 -4.59 -1.49 -31.65
C TRP A 346 -4.95 -1.35 -30.17
N ARG A 347 -4.03 -1.68 -29.25
CA ARG A 347 -4.24 -1.50 -27.80
C ARG A 347 -4.39 -0.04 -27.39
N ALA A 348 -3.60 0.86 -27.99
CA ALA A 348 -3.75 2.29 -27.74
C ALA A 348 -5.09 2.81 -28.25
N ALA A 349 -5.53 2.40 -29.43
CA ALA A 349 -6.85 2.76 -29.96
C ALA A 349 -7.97 2.21 -29.06
N MET A 350 -7.85 0.97 -28.58
CA MET A 350 -8.80 0.32 -27.68
C MET A 350 -8.94 1.02 -26.31
N THR A 351 -7.83 1.58 -25.80
CA THR A 351 -7.79 2.28 -24.51
C THR A 351 -7.96 3.79 -24.63
N TYR A 352 -8.08 4.30 -25.85
CA TYR A 352 -8.17 5.72 -26.12
C TYR A 352 -9.49 6.27 -25.55
N ARG A 353 -9.37 7.08 -24.49
CA ARG A 353 -10.51 7.80 -23.90
C ARG A 353 -10.46 9.24 -24.39
N ASP A 354 -11.29 9.57 -25.36
CA ASP A 354 -11.47 10.98 -25.71
C ASP A 354 -12.42 11.67 -24.74
N SER A 355 -11.99 12.80 -24.21
CA SER A 355 -12.84 13.77 -23.50
C SER A 355 -13.66 14.63 -24.47
N VAL A 356 -13.65 14.32 -25.76
CA VAL A 356 -14.23 15.12 -26.84
C VAL A 356 -15.39 14.36 -27.52
N SER A 357 -16.40 15.14 -27.89
CA SER A 357 -17.69 14.83 -28.55
C SER A 357 -17.78 13.51 -29.34
N TYR A 358 -18.91 12.82 -29.18
CA TYR A 358 -19.30 11.62 -29.93
C TYR A 358 -19.31 11.79 -31.47
N SER A 359 -19.25 13.01 -32.00
CA SER A 359 -19.35 13.28 -33.44
C SER A 359 -18.06 13.06 -34.27
N GLU A 360 -16.88 12.95 -33.64
CA GLU A 360 -15.57 12.91 -34.33
C GLU A 360 -14.94 11.51 -34.43
N ARG A 361 -15.70 10.44 -34.15
CA ARG A 361 -15.17 9.05 -34.06
C ARG A 361 -15.28 8.24 -35.37
N LYS A 362 -15.63 8.85 -36.49
CA LYS A 362 -15.81 8.16 -37.79
C LYS A 362 -14.53 8.08 -38.64
N ASP A 363 -13.44 8.75 -38.24
CA ASP A 363 -12.25 8.92 -39.08
C ASP A 363 -11.14 7.91 -38.80
N TRP A 364 -11.49 6.74 -38.26
CA TRP A 364 -10.53 5.66 -38.06
C TRP A 364 -10.34 4.85 -39.33
N ARG A 365 -9.08 4.68 -39.73
CA ARG A 365 -8.69 3.76 -40.80
C ARG A 365 -7.40 3.03 -40.47
N LEU A 366 -7.09 2.00 -41.23
CA LEU A 366 -5.76 1.39 -41.19
C LEU A 366 -4.72 2.36 -41.77
N ALA A 367 -3.54 2.37 -41.16
CA ALA A 367 -2.39 3.09 -41.67
C ALA A 367 -2.00 2.56 -43.06
N THR A 368 -1.62 3.46 -43.96
CA THR A 368 -0.95 3.09 -45.21
C THR A 368 0.46 2.56 -44.90
N ALA A 369 1.10 1.89 -45.87
CA ALA A 369 2.46 1.37 -45.68
C ALA A 369 3.47 2.47 -45.28
N LYS A 370 3.34 3.68 -45.84
CA LYS A 370 4.19 4.83 -45.52
C LYS A 370 3.99 5.30 -44.08
N GLU A 371 2.73 5.45 -43.65
CA GLU A 371 2.39 5.89 -42.30
C GLU A 371 2.75 4.83 -41.24
N LEU A 372 2.66 3.55 -41.59
CA LEU A 372 3.08 2.45 -40.74
C LEU A 372 4.60 2.49 -40.49
N ASP A 373 5.40 2.68 -41.53
CA ASP A 373 6.86 2.82 -41.37
C ASP A 373 7.22 4.04 -40.52
N GLU A 374 6.60 5.19 -40.79
CA GLU A 374 6.79 6.40 -39.98
C GLU A 374 6.40 6.18 -38.51
N ALA A 375 5.23 5.56 -38.27
CA ALA A 375 4.78 5.24 -36.93
C ALA A 375 5.78 4.34 -36.21
N LYS A 376 6.28 3.28 -36.86
CA LYS A 376 7.29 2.37 -36.29
C LYS A 376 8.58 3.09 -35.92
N GLN A 377 9.05 4.04 -36.75
CA GLN A 377 10.22 4.85 -36.43
C GLN A 377 10.00 5.73 -35.18
N LEU A 378 8.83 6.37 -35.09
CA LEU A 378 8.44 7.19 -33.95
C LEU A 378 8.26 6.35 -32.67
N GLU A 379 7.69 5.15 -32.79
CA GLU A 379 7.55 4.18 -31.71
C GLU A 379 8.90 3.69 -31.20
N ALA A 380 9.83 3.36 -32.10
CA ALA A 380 11.20 2.98 -31.72
C ALA A 380 11.90 4.13 -30.98
N LYS A 381 11.71 5.38 -31.42
CA LYS A 381 12.20 6.56 -30.70
C LYS A 381 11.57 6.69 -29.32
N ARG A 382 10.25 6.57 -29.22
CA ARG A 382 9.52 6.65 -27.95
C ARG A 382 9.92 5.53 -27.00
N ARG A 383 10.06 4.30 -27.49
CA ARG A 383 10.56 3.14 -26.76
C ARG A 383 11.94 3.41 -26.19
N ARG A 384 12.89 3.87 -27.02
CA ARG A 384 14.25 4.22 -26.57
C ARG A 384 14.24 5.30 -25.47
N ASN A 385 13.37 6.28 -25.57
CA ASN A 385 13.26 7.34 -24.57
C ASN A 385 12.62 6.87 -23.25
N ALA A 386 11.73 5.88 -23.30
CA ALA A 386 11.07 5.30 -22.13
C ALA A 386 11.91 4.18 -21.46
N SER A 387 12.95 3.68 -22.14
CA SER A 387 13.83 2.64 -21.62
C SER A 387 14.67 3.11 -20.44
N ARG A 388 14.83 2.21 -19.48
CA ARG A 388 15.83 2.25 -18.42
C ARG A 388 17.02 1.39 -18.81
N PHE A 389 18.16 1.63 -18.18
CA PHE A 389 19.42 1.00 -18.55
C PHE A 389 20.06 0.34 -17.34
N VAL A 390 20.59 -0.87 -17.53
CA VAL A 390 21.47 -1.55 -16.56
C VAL A 390 22.84 -1.73 -17.19
N CYS A 391 23.90 -1.33 -16.50
CA CYS A 391 25.25 -1.62 -16.94
C CYS A 391 25.50 -3.13 -16.82
N LYS A 392 25.81 -3.81 -17.93
CA LYS A 392 26.05 -5.25 -17.92
C LYS A 392 27.29 -5.64 -17.11
N THR A 393 28.27 -4.74 -17.04
CA THR A 393 29.55 -4.92 -16.34
C THR A 393 29.43 -4.81 -14.83
N CYS A 394 28.81 -3.75 -14.31
CA CYS A 394 28.75 -3.48 -12.87
C CYS A 394 27.35 -3.55 -12.26
N LYS A 395 26.31 -3.79 -13.07
CA LYS A 395 24.90 -3.90 -12.67
C LYS A 395 24.26 -2.62 -12.10
N ASP A 396 24.94 -1.48 -12.19
CA ASP A 396 24.35 -0.17 -11.88
C ASP A 396 23.14 0.13 -12.79
N LYS A 397 22.11 0.79 -12.23
CA LYS A 397 20.84 1.09 -12.91
C LYS A 397 20.71 2.59 -13.17
N PHE A 398 20.14 2.95 -14.32
CA PHE A 398 19.97 4.33 -14.77
C PHE A 398 18.58 4.56 -15.36
N ASP A 399 17.99 5.70 -15.02
CA ASP A 399 16.70 6.12 -15.57
C ASP A 399 16.81 6.75 -16.97
N TYR A 400 17.99 7.25 -17.35
CA TYR A 400 18.19 7.93 -18.64
C TYR A 400 19.40 7.39 -19.40
N ARG A 401 19.29 7.32 -20.73
CA ARG A 401 20.40 6.90 -21.61
C ARG A 401 21.65 7.77 -21.42
N SER A 402 21.49 9.08 -21.38
CA SER A 402 22.60 10.03 -21.19
C SER A 402 23.38 9.76 -19.90
N THR A 403 22.69 9.43 -18.81
CA THR A 403 23.33 9.07 -17.54
C THR A 403 24.05 7.73 -17.59
N ALA A 404 23.48 6.72 -18.28
CA ALA A 404 24.11 5.43 -18.46
C ALA A 404 25.39 5.54 -19.32
N LEU A 405 25.36 6.33 -20.39
CA LEU A 405 26.53 6.58 -21.24
C LEU A 405 27.63 7.32 -20.47
N ARG A 406 27.27 8.35 -19.73
CA ARG A 406 28.23 9.06 -18.85
C ARG A 406 28.87 8.10 -17.84
N HIS A 407 28.10 7.17 -17.28
CA HIS A 407 28.62 6.15 -16.39
C HIS A 407 29.65 5.24 -17.07
N LEU A 408 29.41 4.79 -18.30
CA LEU A 408 30.39 3.99 -19.04
C LEU A 408 31.71 4.75 -19.26
N VAL A 409 31.63 6.04 -19.55
CA VAL A 409 32.81 6.89 -19.71
C VAL A 409 33.57 7.03 -18.39
N VAL A 410 32.87 7.39 -17.31
CA VAL A 410 33.51 7.74 -16.02
C VAL A 410 34.00 6.51 -15.28
N ARG A 411 33.21 5.43 -15.24
CA ARG A 411 33.50 4.25 -14.41
C ARG A 411 34.22 3.14 -15.18
N HIS A 412 34.02 3.06 -16.49
CA HIS A 412 34.58 2.01 -17.33
C HIS A 412 35.57 2.52 -18.39
N GLY A 413 35.80 3.84 -18.47
CA GLY A 413 36.75 4.43 -19.42
C GLY A 413 36.33 4.31 -20.89
N ILE A 414 35.08 3.93 -21.17
CA ILE A 414 34.58 3.66 -22.52
C ILE A 414 34.08 4.97 -23.13
N LYS A 415 34.88 5.55 -24.01
CA LYS A 415 34.51 6.73 -24.82
C LYS A 415 33.85 6.27 -26.13
N ASP A 416 32.78 6.95 -26.54
CA ASP A 416 32.06 6.74 -27.80
C ASP A 416 31.77 5.26 -28.11
N ALA A 417 31.03 4.61 -27.22
CA ALA A 417 30.34 3.37 -27.60
C ALA A 417 29.35 3.73 -28.72
N GLY A 418 29.63 3.34 -29.97
CA GLY A 418 28.62 3.40 -31.03
C GLY A 418 27.36 2.60 -30.64
N VAL A 419 26.26 2.76 -31.37
CA VAL A 419 24.95 2.16 -31.02
C VAL A 419 25.03 0.65 -30.76
N GLU A 420 25.85 -0.08 -31.52
CA GLU A 420 26.07 -1.53 -31.35
C GLU A 420 26.79 -1.84 -30.03
N ARG A 421 27.90 -1.14 -29.77
CA ARG A 421 28.70 -1.30 -28.54
C ARG A 421 27.94 -0.88 -27.29
N GLU A 422 27.01 0.08 -27.39
CA GLU A 422 26.09 0.40 -26.30
C GLU A 422 25.19 -0.77 -25.94
N SER A 423 24.65 -1.50 -26.93
CA SER A 423 23.77 -2.65 -26.68
C SER A 423 24.50 -3.85 -26.08
N GLU A 424 25.82 -3.95 -26.29
CA GLU A 424 26.69 -4.94 -25.66
C GLU A 424 26.98 -4.61 -24.19
N LEU A 425 27.03 -3.31 -23.85
CA LEU A 425 27.44 -2.82 -22.52
C LEU A 425 26.26 -2.44 -21.62
N LEU A 426 25.13 -2.06 -22.21
CA LEU A 426 23.92 -1.67 -21.51
C LEU A 426 22.76 -2.59 -21.90
N GLU A 427 22.03 -3.03 -20.89
CA GLU A 427 20.75 -3.70 -21.06
C GLU A 427 19.61 -2.69 -20.93
N ALA A 428 18.95 -2.41 -22.06
CA ALA A 428 17.79 -1.54 -22.09
C ALA A 428 16.52 -2.35 -21.77
N HIS A 429 15.73 -1.87 -20.81
CA HIS A 429 14.47 -2.49 -20.43
C HIS A 429 13.39 -1.44 -20.20
N LEU A 430 12.15 -1.78 -20.50
CA LEU A 430 11.01 -0.92 -20.18
C LEU A 430 10.53 -1.21 -18.76
N LYS A 431 9.98 -0.19 -18.11
CA LYS A 431 9.29 -0.39 -16.84
C LYS A 431 8.06 -1.26 -17.07
N LEU A 432 7.93 -2.36 -16.34
CA LEU A 432 6.88 -3.38 -16.54
C LEU A 432 5.44 -2.82 -16.61
N ASP A 433 5.15 -1.75 -15.88
CA ASP A 433 3.83 -1.12 -15.82
C ASP A 433 3.66 0.05 -16.81
N SER A 434 4.62 0.28 -17.71
CA SER A 434 4.54 1.38 -18.69
C SER A 434 3.64 1.00 -19.88
N PRO A 435 2.98 1.99 -20.50
CA PRO A 435 2.25 1.78 -21.75
C PRO A 435 3.12 1.14 -22.84
N GLU A 436 4.37 1.60 -22.98
CA GLU A 436 5.32 1.09 -23.97
C GLU A 436 5.66 -0.40 -23.73
N ALA A 437 5.76 -0.84 -22.47
CA ALA A 437 5.97 -2.25 -22.14
C ALA A 437 4.76 -3.12 -22.52
N SER A 438 3.59 -2.51 -22.60
CA SER A 438 2.34 -3.13 -23.04
C SER A 438 2.11 -3.01 -24.56
N GLY A 439 3.07 -2.46 -25.31
CA GLY A 439 2.91 -2.19 -26.74
C GLY A 439 1.86 -1.12 -27.04
N ILE A 440 1.57 -0.24 -26.08
CA ILE A 440 0.61 0.87 -26.24
C ILE A 440 1.37 2.10 -26.71
N TYR A 441 1.27 2.37 -28.01
CA TYR A 441 1.84 3.56 -28.62
C TYR A 441 0.78 4.43 -29.27
N ASN A 442 0.90 5.74 -29.05
CA ASN A 442 0.19 6.80 -29.74
C ASN A 442 1.25 7.83 -30.18
N VAL A 443 1.40 8.00 -31.50
CA VAL A 443 2.40 8.86 -32.12
C VAL A 443 1.76 9.79 -33.13
N LYS A 444 2.31 10.99 -33.28
CA LYS A 444 1.83 11.96 -34.28
C LYS A 444 2.64 11.82 -35.56
N LEU A 445 1.96 11.50 -36.66
CA LEU A 445 2.53 11.49 -38.00
C LEU A 445 2.81 12.93 -38.45
N LYS A 446 3.85 13.12 -39.25
CA LYS A 446 4.10 14.38 -39.93
C LYS A 446 3.03 14.53 -41.01
N GLY A 447 2.10 15.46 -40.81
CA GLY A 447 1.07 15.76 -41.80
C GLY A 447 1.66 16.05 -43.19
N ALA A 448 0.86 15.89 -44.23
CA ALA A 448 1.27 16.11 -45.61
C ALA A 448 1.71 17.57 -45.93
N ASP A 449 1.53 18.52 -45.00
CA ASP A 449 1.84 19.94 -45.18
C ASP A 449 3.31 20.33 -44.89
N GLY A 450 4.22 19.36 -44.80
CA GLY A 450 5.65 19.56 -44.53
C GLY A 450 6.54 19.70 -45.75
N ALA A 451 6.02 20.16 -46.89
CA ALA A 451 6.79 20.51 -48.08
C ALA A 451 6.50 21.96 -48.50
N LEU A 452 7.24 22.90 -47.89
CA LEU A 452 7.56 24.20 -48.47
C LEU A 452 9.05 24.47 -48.26
#